data_AF-A0AAX2RLX3-F1
#
_entry.id   AF-A0AAX2RLX3-F1
#
_cell.length_a   1.000
_cell.length_b   1.000
_cell.length_c   1.000
_cell.angle_alpha   90.00
_cell.angle_beta   90.00
_cell.angle_gamma   90.00
#
_symmetry.space_group_name_H-M   'P 1'
#
loop_
_entity.id
_entity.type
_entity.pdbx_description
1 polymer ?
#
loop_
_entity_poly.entity_id
_entity_poly.type
_entity_poly.pdbx_seq_one_letter_code
_entity_poly.pdbx_strand_id
1 'polypeptide(L)' 'MTRFVEKYANQNGLSKIIFDENFEYVTDLHQWKIPYQSDGHRYIAKMTCLGVVIDNVGPYN' A
#
# COMPACT_ATOMS: atom_id res chain seq x y z
N MET A 1 1.54 12.28 3.29
CA MET A 1 0.97 10.95 2.97
C MET A 1 1.97 9.81 3.18
N THR A 2 3.28 10.09 3.08
CA THR A 2 4.43 9.14 3.16
C THR A 2 4.52 8.29 4.44
N ARG A 3 4.17 8.86 5.61
CA ARG A 3 4.35 8.21 6.93
C ARG A 3 3.62 6.87 7.12
N PHE A 4 2.44 6.70 6.54
CA PHE A 4 1.62 5.50 6.77
C PHE A 4 2.17 4.29 6.03
N VAL A 5 2.71 4.53 4.83
CA VAL A 5 3.21 3.44 4.00
C VAL A 5 4.65 3.09 4.34
N GLU A 6 5.44 4.05 4.84
CA GLU A 6 6.71 3.76 5.52
C GLU A 6 6.49 2.89 6.77
N LYS A 7 5.43 3.16 7.54
CA LYS A 7 5.05 2.30 8.67
C LYS A 7 4.69 0.90 8.20
N TYR A 8 3.93 0.77 7.11
CA TYR A 8 3.61 -0.52 6.51
C TYR A 8 4.86 -1.27 6.02
N ALA A 9 5.77 -0.60 5.31
CA ALA A 9 7.04 -1.16 4.84
C ALA A 9 7.87 -1.73 5.99
N ASN A 10 8.01 -0.93 7.06
CA ASN A 10 8.73 -1.32 8.26
C ASN A 10 8.07 -2.49 9.01
N GLN A 11 6.73 -2.54 9.05
CA GLN A 11 5.99 -3.64 9.69
C GLN A 11 6.12 -4.96 8.92
N ASN A 12 6.32 -4.92 7.61
CA ASN A 12 6.38 -6.12 6.76
C ASN A 12 7.81 -6.49 6.33
N GLY A 13 8.84 -5.82 6.87
CA GLY A 13 10.24 -6.10 6.54
C GLY A 13 10.62 -5.83 5.08
N LEU A 14 9.82 -5.04 4.36
CA LEU A 14 10.03 -4.76 2.94
C LEU A 14 11.09 -3.67 2.78
N SER A 15 12.34 -4.08 2.59
CA SER A 15 13.44 -3.17 2.26
C SER A 15 13.28 -2.71 0.82
N LYS A 16 13.02 -1.41 0.60
CA LYS A 16 12.78 -0.71 -0.69
C LYS A 16 11.34 -0.88 -1.22
N ILE A 17 10.54 0.15 -0.95
CA ILE A 17 9.21 0.33 -1.56
C ILE A 17 9.25 1.57 -2.46
N ILE A 18 8.75 1.43 -3.69
CA ILE A 18 8.51 2.51 -4.66
C ILE A 18 7.00 2.68 -4.78
N PHE A 19 6.48 3.86 -4.52
CA PHE A 19 5.05 4.14 -4.66
C PHE A 19 4.71 4.53 -6.09
N ASP A 20 3.61 3.98 -6.60
CA ASP A 20 2.98 4.49 -7.81
C ASP A 20 2.04 5.64 -7.40
N GLU A 21 1.98 6.72 -8.17
CA GLU A 21 1.21 7.93 -7.81
C GLU A 21 -0.32 7.72 -7.94
N ASN A 22 -0.74 6.59 -8.49
CA ASN A 22 -2.15 6.26 -8.75
C ASN A 22 -2.88 5.69 -7.53
N PHE A 23 -2.94 6.47 -6.45
CA PHE A 23 -3.76 6.13 -5.28
C PHE A 23 -5.25 6.20 -5.63
N GLU A 24 -6.00 5.14 -5.33
CA GLU A 24 -7.45 5.08 -5.58
C GLU A 24 -8.21 5.04 -4.25
N TYR A 25 -9.18 5.93 -4.07
CA TYR A 25 -10.09 5.86 -2.93
C TYR A 25 -11.34 5.07 -3.30
N VAL A 26 -11.59 3.99 -2.57
CA VAL A 26 -12.77 3.13 -2.70
C VAL A 26 -13.83 3.61 -1.72
N THR A 27 -14.80 4.38 -2.22
CA THR A 27 -15.86 5.01 -1.42
C THR A 27 -16.70 4.00 -0.65
N ASP A 28 -17.06 2.89 -1.29
CA ASP A 28 -17.97 1.89 -0.70
C ASP A 28 -17.37 1.23 0.54
N LEU A 29 -16.04 1.09 0.56
CA LEU A 29 -15.30 0.44 1.63
C LEU A 29 -14.64 1.43 2.58
N HIS A 30 -14.70 2.74 2.28
CA HIS A 30 -13.97 3.80 2.99
C HIS A 30 -12.48 3.48 3.14
N GLN A 31 -11.85 3.09 2.02
CA GLN A 31 -10.48 2.59 1.98
C GLN A 31 -9.68 3.19 0.83
N TRP A 32 -8.37 3.32 1.03
CA TRP A 32 -7.38 3.64 0.03
C TRP A 32 -6.76 2.37 -0.53
N LYS A 33 -6.72 2.25 -1.86
CA LYS A 33 -5.84 1.32 -2.57
C LYS A 33 -4.55 2.05 -2.91
N ILE A 34 -3.46 1.45 -2.47
CA ILE A 34 -2.12 2.00 -2.59
C ILE A 34 -1.29 1.03 -3.43
N PRO A 35 -1.16 1.26 -4.75
CA PRO A 35 -0.25 0.51 -5.57
C PRO A 35 1.21 0.87 -5.21
N TYR A 36 2.03 -0.16 -5.03
CA TYR A 36 3.46 0.00 -4.75
C TYR A 36 4.28 -1.14 -5.35
N GLN A 37 5.56 -0.90 -5.57
CA GLN A 37 6.54 -1.91 -5.92
C GLN A 37 7.50 -2.18 -4.78
N SER A 38 7.81 -3.45 -4.55
CA SER A 38 8.90 -3.85 -3.67
C SER A 38 9.65 -5.01 -4.31
N ASP A 39 10.99 -4.91 -4.33
CA ASP A 39 11.87 -5.91 -4.94
C ASP A 39 11.47 -6.32 -6.36
N GLY A 40 11.11 -5.33 -7.19
CA GLY A 40 10.67 -5.53 -8.58
C GLY A 40 9.25 -6.06 -8.77
N HIS A 41 8.54 -6.41 -7.69
CA HIS A 41 7.18 -6.93 -7.73
C HIS A 41 6.16 -5.86 -7.37
N ARG A 42 4.97 -5.89 -7.99
CA ARG A 42 3.86 -4.96 -7.72
C ARG A 42 2.88 -5.54 -6.70
N TYR A 43 2.37 -4.65 -5.86
CA TYR A 43 1.45 -4.93 -4.77
C TYR A 43 0.41 -3.80 -4.66
N ILE A 44 -0.77 -4.12 -4.11
CA ILE A 44 -1.79 -3.14 -3.73
C ILE A 44 -2.10 -3.32 -2.25
N ALA A 45 -1.72 -2.34 -1.44
CA ALA A 45 -2.17 -2.28 -0.06
C ALA A 45 -3.56 -1.64 0.01
N LYS A 46 -4.48 -2.25 0.76
CA LYS A 46 -5.75 -1.63 1.16
C LYS A 46 -5.59 -1.04 2.55
N MET A 47 -5.88 0.25 2.68
CA MET A 47 -5.66 1.00 3.90
C MET A 47 -6.93 1.76 4.29
N THR A 48 -7.26 1.81 5.58
CA THR A 48 -8.35 2.66 6.05
C THR A 48 -8.02 4.15 5.87
N CYS A 49 -9.03 5.01 5.96
CA CYS A 49 -8.83 6.47 6.05
C CYS A 49 -7.93 6.88 7.22
N LEU A 50 -7.81 6.05 8.26
CA LEU A 50 -6.97 6.28 9.44
C LEU A 50 -5.52 5.81 9.26
N GLY A 51 -5.18 5.27 8.08
CA GLY A 51 -3.83 4.82 7.78
C GLY A 51 -3.48 3.43 8.30
N VAL A 52 -4.48 2.60 8.60
CA VAL A 52 -4.31 1.20 9.02
C VAL A 52 -4.40 0.32 7.79
N VAL A 53 -3.36 -0.47 7.51
CA VAL A 53 -3.39 -1.44 6.41
C VAL A 53 -4.19 -2.66 6.82
N ILE A 54 -5.20 -2.99 6.02
CA ILE A 54 -6.14 -4.09 6.25
C ILE A 54 -5.71 -5.32 5.46
N ASP A 55 -5.22 -5.10 4.25
CA ASP A 55 -4.93 -6.16 3.30
C ASP A 55 -3.79 -5.73 2.37
N ASN A 56 -3.05 -6.70 1.86
CA ASN A 56 -2.04 -6.46 0.86
C ASN A 56 -2.10 -7.54 -0.21
N VAL A 57 -2.47 -7.12 -1.42
CA VAL A 57 -2.70 -8.02 -2.55
C VAL A 57 -1.47 -8.00 -3.45
N GLY A 58 -0.83 -9.16 -3.61
CA GLY A 58 0.29 -9.37 -4.52
C GLY A 58 1.15 -10.58 -4.13
N PRO A 59 2.24 -10.83 -4.86
CA PRO A 59 2.69 -10.09 -6.04
C PRO A 59 1.80 -10.35 -7.27
N TYR A 60 1.65 -9.35 -8.16
CA TYR A 60 1.04 -9.51 -9.48
C TYR A 60 1.96 -8.92 -10.57
N ASN A 61 1.95 -9.54 -11.76
CA ASN A 61 2.74 -9.13 -12.93
C ASN A 61 2.07 -7.97 -13.67
#